data_AF-A0A126RHT6-F1
#
_entry.id   AF-A0A126RHT6-F1
#
_cell.length_a   1.000
_cell.length_b   1.000
_cell.length_c   1.000
_cell.angle_alpha   90.00
_cell.angle_beta   90.00
_cell.angle_gamma   90.00
#
_symmetry.space_group_name_H-M   'P 1'
#
loop_
_entity.id
_entity.type
_entity.pdbx_description
1 polymer ?
#
loop_
_entity_poly.entity_id
_entity_poly.type
_entity_poly.pdbx_seq_one_letter_code
_entity_poly.pdbx_strand_id
1 'polypeptide(L)'
;MWSLWEINLSADDFSRRRFLSVFVNDEGRTFLPTAKRIWDLLLTEHLESAGTAVASDASELFEASRNAALTQGERIFVELTEEHRVRIQEERERAKYAYEARHQAIGRVGLQTVRDYRRKRLRVDHDARMAQLDAAEAYSPDLNAVLMLRVGAPGSVMP
;
A
#
# COMPACT_ATOMS: atom_id res chain seq x y z
N MET A 1 -16.29 -15.19 -11.12
CA MET A 1 -15.68 -13.86 -11.31
C MET A 1 -14.22 -13.84 -10.89
N TRP A 2 -13.31 -13.38 -11.75
CA TRP A 2 -11.93 -13.06 -11.39
C TRP A 2 -11.73 -11.54 -11.35
N SER A 3 -10.88 -11.04 -10.47
CA SER A 3 -10.56 -9.62 -10.39
C SER A 3 -9.15 -9.36 -9.86
N LEU A 4 -8.57 -8.23 -10.28
CA LEU A 4 -7.32 -7.67 -9.77
C LEU A 4 -7.61 -6.39 -9.01
N TRP A 5 -7.06 -6.31 -7.81
CA TRP A 5 -7.20 -5.18 -6.92
C TRP A 5 -5.84 -4.58 -6.60
N GLU A 6 -5.78 -3.26 -6.53
CA GLU A 6 -4.64 -2.52 -6.01
C GLU A 6 -4.98 -2.08 -4.58
N ILE A 7 -4.18 -2.54 -3.62
CA ILE A 7 -4.20 -2.09 -2.23
C ILE A 7 -3.09 -1.06 -2.10
N ASN A 8 -3.44 0.15 -1.67
CA ASN A 8 -2.51 1.25 -1.54
C ASN A 8 -2.54 1.85 -0.13
N LEU A 9 -1.37 2.24 0.35
CA LEU A 9 -1.18 3.06 1.55
C LEU A 9 -0.42 4.31 1.14
N SER A 10 -1.08 5.46 1.26
CA SER A 10 -0.52 6.78 0.92
C SER A 10 -0.33 7.63 2.16
N ALA A 11 0.84 8.23 2.30
CA ALA A 11 1.21 9.24 3.28
C ALA A 11 1.95 10.39 2.54
N ASP A 12 2.15 11.54 3.20
CA ASP A 12 2.64 12.78 2.57
C ASP A 12 3.85 12.59 1.63
N ASP A 13 4.85 11.82 2.06
CA ASP A 13 6.09 11.58 1.31
C ASP A 13 6.28 10.12 0.86
N PHE A 14 5.25 9.30 1.03
CA PHE A 14 5.38 7.85 0.90
C PHE A 14 4.10 7.23 0.35
N SER A 15 4.24 6.41 -0.69
CA SER A 15 3.17 5.53 -1.13
C SER A 15 3.70 4.13 -1.35
N ARG A 16 2.93 3.12 -0.94
CA ARG A 16 3.18 1.73 -1.28
C ARG A 16 1.90 1.07 -1.73
N ARG A 17 2.03 0.37 -2.86
CA ARG A 17 0.97 -0.45 -3.43
C ARG A 17 1.34 -1.92 -3.49
N ARG A 18 0.33 -2.77 -3.42
CA ARG A 18 0.39 -4.22 -3.64
C ARG A 18 -0.80 -4.63 -4.48
N PHE A 19 -0.60 -5.64 -5.32
CA PHE A 19 -1.68 -6.22 -6.12
C PHE A 19 -2.19 -7.50 -5.48
N LEU A 20 -3.50 -7.67 -5.52
CA LEU A 20 -4.20 -8.85 -5.04
C LEU A 20 -5.10 -9.37 -6.16
N SER A 21 -4.91 -10.64 -6.54
CA SER A 21 -5.86 -11.34 -7.40
C SER A 21 -6.90 -12.05 -6.55
N VAL A 22 -8.16 -11.95 -6.95
CA VAL A 22 -9.30 -12.55 -6.26
C VAL A 22 -10.14 -13.32 -7.27
N PHE A 23 -10.57 -14.52 -6.87
CA PHE A 23 -11.53 -15.30 -7.62
C PHE A 23 -12.70 -15.68 -6.71
N VAL A 24 -13.90 -15.38 -7.16
CA VAL A 24 -15.18 -15.72 -6.52
C VAL A 24 -15.98 -16.59 -7.49
N ASN A 25 -16.44 -17.77 -7.09
CA ASN A 25 -17.34 -18.58 -7.93
C ASN A 25 -18.79 -18.05 -7.86
N ASP A 26 -19.70 -18.66 -8.62
CA ASP A 26 -21.11 -18.24 -8.64
C ASP A 26 -21.85 -18.51 -7.31
N GLU A 27 -21.29 -19.36 -6.45
CA GLU A 27 -21.76 -19.61 -5.08
C GLU A 27 -21.20 -18.60 -4.05
N GLY A 28 -20.40 -17.60 -4.50
CA GLY A 28 -19.78 -16.61 -3.62
C GLY A 28 -18.52 -17.09 -2.88
N ARG A 29 -18.03 -18.30 -3.15
CA ARG A 29 -16.85 -18.89 -2.51
C ARG A 29 -15.56 -18.43 -3.18
N THR A 30 -14.55 -18.14 -2.37
CA THR A 30 -13.27 -17.62 -2.85
C THR A 30 -12.22 -18.72 -3.06
N PHE A 31 -11.46 -18.67 -4.15
CA PHE A 31 -10.40 -19.65 -4.45
C PHE A 31 -9.08 -18.98 -4.83
N LEU A 32 -8.18 -18.82 -3.85
CA LEU A 32 -6.88 -18.17 -4.06
C LEU A 32 -5.97 -18.88 -5.09
N PRO A 33 -5.84 -20.23 -5.11
CA PRO A 33 -5.00 -20.90 -6.11
C PRO A 33 -5.47 -20.63 -7.54
N THR A 34 -6.79 -20.60 -7.76
CA THR A 34 -7.40 -20.27 -9.05
C THR A 34 -7.13 -18.82 -9.44
N ALA A 35 -7.28 -17.89 -8.50
CA ALA A 35 -6.99 -16.47 -8.72
C ALA A 35 -5.55 -16.24 -9.18
N LYS A 36 -4.59 -16.87 -8.48
CA LYS A 36 -3.17 -16.81 -8.82
C LYS A 36 -2.87 -17.45 -10.17
N ARG A 37 -3.43 -18.63 -10.45
CA ARG A 37 -3.24 -19.32 -11.73
C ARG A 37 -3.71 -18.46 -12.91
N ILE A 38 -4.88 -17.81 -12.78
CA ILE A 38 -5.41 -16.92 -13.81
C ILE A 38 -4.50 -15.68 -13.96
N TRP A 39 -4.03 -15.10 -12.87
CA TRP A 39 -3.07 -13.99 -12.91
C TRP A 39 -1.78 -14.37 -13.65
N ASP A 40 -1.20 -15.53 -13.34
CA ASP A 40 0.01 -16.01 -14.01
C ASP A 40 -0.23 -16.19 -15.52
N LEU A 41 -1.38 -16.77 -15.91
CA LEU A 41 -1.75 -16.94 -17.32
C LEU A 41 -1.93 -15.61 -18.05
N LEU A 42 -2.54 -14.60 -17.41
CA LEU A 42 -2.70 -13.25 -17.99
C LEU A 42 -1.35 -12.57 -18.26
N LEU A 43 -0.31 -12.92 -17.51
CA LEU A 43 1.03 -12.36 -17.67
C LEU A 43 1.91 -13.12 -18.66
N THR A 44 1.68 -14.42 -18.87
CA THR A 44 2.56 -15.27 -19.67
C THR A 44 1.98 -15.67 -21.02
N GLU A 45 0.66 -15.77 -21.14
CA GLU A 45 -0.01 -16.30 -22.33
C GLU A 45 -0.70 -15.21 -23.15
N HIS A 46 -0.86 -15.47 -24.45
CA HIS A 46 -1.73 -14.66 -25.30
C HIS A 46 -3.17 -15.18 -25.16
N LEU A 47 -4.03 -14.38 -24.54
CA LEU A 47 -5.43 -14.73 -24.31
C LEU A 47 -6.32 -14.00 -25.29
N GLU A 48 -7.19 -14.73 -25.97
CA GLU A 48 -8.24 -14.14 -26.79
C GLU A 48 -9.38 -13.65 -25.90
N SER A 49 -9.76 -12.38 -26.06
CA SER A 49 -10.93 -11.84 -25.38
C SER A 49 -12.20 -12.37 -26.04
N ALA A 50 -13.06 -13.03 -25.26
CA ALA A 50 -14.39 -13.43 -25.69
C ALA A 50 -15.39 -12.26 -25.85
N GLY A 51 -14.90 -11.01 -25.71
CA GLY A 51 -15.69 -9.78 -25.81
C GLY A 51 -16.14 -9.23 -24.46
N THR A 52 -16.85 -8.09 -24.50
CA THR A 52 -17.43 -7.45 -23.30
C THR A 52 -18.75 -8.12 -22.95
N ALA A 53 -18.80 -8.83 -21.82
CA ALA A 53 -20.05 -9.33 -21.28
C ALA A 53 -20.85 -8.17 -20.66
N VAL A 54 -22.03 -7.86 -21.21
CA VAL A 54 -23.03 -7.04 -20.53
C VAL A 54 -23.70 -7.95 -19.50
N ALA A 55 -23.19 -7.96 -18.27
CA ALA A 55 -23.82 -8.69 -17.19
C ALA A 55 -24.93 -7.83 -16.57
N SER A 56 -26.17 -8.34 -16.54
CA SER A 56 -27.25 -7.75 -15.76
C SER A 56 -26.87 -7.60 -14.29
N ASP A 57 -26.01 -8.48 -13.81
CA ASP A 57 -25.64 -8.63 -12.40
C ASP A 57 -24.25 -8.02 -12.12
N ALA A 58 -23.77 -7.11 -12.98
CA ALA A 58 -22.43 -6.53 -12.87
C ALA A 58 -22.17 -5.89 -11.49
N SER A 59 -23.19 -5.27 -10.89
CA SER A 59 -23.08 -4.67 -9.56
C SER A 59 -22.90 -5.71 -8.46
N GLU A 60 -23.64 -6.83 -8.51
CA GLU A 60 -23.53 -7.90 -7.52
C GLU A 60 -22.17 -8.60 -7.61
N LEU A 61 -21.70 -8.85 -8.83
CA LEU A 61 -20.39 -9.43 -9.10
C LEU A 61 -19.25 -8.51 -8.62
N PHE A 62 -19.41 -7.20 -8.78
CA PHE A 62 -18.48 -6.20 -8.25
C PHE A 62 -18.43 -6.26 -6.73
N GLU A 63 -19.58 -6.18 -6.05
CA GLU A 63 -19.63 -6.20 -4.58
C GLU A 63 -19.11 -7.52 -3.99
N ALA A 64 -19.45 -8.66 -4.60
CA ALA A 64 -18.92 -9.95 -4.17
C ALA A 64 -17.38 -10.01 -4.29
N SER A 65 -16.84 -9.49 -5.39
CA SER A 65 -15.39 -9.41 -5.61
C SER A 65 -14.72 -8.42 -4.66
N ARG A 66 -15.37 -7.28 -4.39
CA ARG A 66 -14.89 -6.25 -3.45
C ARG A 66 -14.83 -6.79 -2.02
N ASN A 67 -15.87 -7.49 -1.58
CA ASN A 67 -15.92 -8.10 -0.24
C ASN A 67 -14.83 -9.17 -0.09
N ALA A 68 -14.64 -10.01 -1.12
CA ALA A 68 -13.57 -10.99 -1.12
C ALA A 68 -12.17 -10.33 -1.11
N ALA A 69 -11.99 -9.20 -1.82
CA ALA A 69 -10.75 -8.43 -1.81
C ALA A 69 -10.48 -7.76 -0.46
N LEU A 70 -11.51 -7.24 0.22
CA LEU A 70 -11.38 -6.69 1.58
C LEU A 70 -10.91 -7.77 2.56
N THR A 71 -11.56 -8.95 2.55
CA THR A 71 -11.19 -10.05 3.45
C THR A 71 -9.79 -10.59 3.17
N GLN A 72 -9.44 -10.84 1.90
CA GLN A 72 -8.12 -11.39 1.57
C GLN A 72 -7.00 -10.34 1.63
N GLY A 73 -7.34 -9.08 1.39
CA GLY A 73 -6.43 -7.95 1.40
C GLY A 73 -6.04 -7.48 2.80
N GLU A 74 -6.77 -7.88 3.84
CA GLU A 74 -6.50 -7.50 5.23
C GLU A 74 -5.05 -7.77 5.63
N ARG A 75 -4.53 -8.98 5.37
CA ARG A 75 -3.14 -9.33 5.69
C ARG A 75 -2.14 -8.43 4.95
N ILE A 76 -2.38 -8.19 3.66
CA ILE A 76 -1.51 -7.33 2.84
C ILE A 76 -1.51 -5.90 3.40
N PHE A 77 -2.68 -5.40 3.81
CA PHE A 77 -2.82 -4.07 4.36
C PHE A 77 -2.15 -3.93 5.74
N VAL A 78 -2.24 -4.95 6.60
CA VAL A 78 -1.51 -5.00 7.87
C VAL A 78 -0.01 -4.97 7.64
N GLU A 79 0.50 -5.73 6.67
CA GLU A 79 1.92 -5.71 6.28
C GLU A 79 2.35 -4.31 5.81
N LEU A 80 1.57 -3.65 4.95
CA LEU A 80 1.85 -2.28 4.50
C LEU A 80 1.88 -1.26 5.65
N THR A 81 0.95 -1.40 6.60
CA THR A 81 0.88 -0.53 7.77
C THR A 81 2.10 -0.72 8.68
N GLU A 82 2.51 -1.96 8.91
CA GLU A 82 3.70 -2.26 9.72
C GLU A 82 4.98 -1.77 9.03
N GLU A 83 5.11 -1.96 7.71
CA GLU A 83 6.22 -1.41 6.92
C GLU A 83 6.32 0.12 7.06
N HIS A 84 5.19 0.83 7.01
CA HIS A 84 5.14 2.30 7.20
C HIS A 84 5.56 2.68 8.62
N ARG A 85 5.02 2.01 9.63
CA ARG A 85 5.34 2.25 11.04
C ARG A 85 6.83 2.06 11.33
N VAL A 86 7.41 0.95 10.86
CA VAL A 86 8.84 0.66 11.00
C VAL A 86 9.68 1.73 10.31
N ARG A 87 9.33 2.12 9.08
CA ARG A 87 10.04 3.19 8.36
C ARG A 87 10.07 4.49 9.15
N ILE A 88 8.92 4.96 9.64
CA ILE A 88 8.83 6.21 10.40
C ILE A 88 9.69 6.12 11.67
N GLN A 89 9.64 4.99 12.38
CA GLN A 89 10.46 4.77 13.56
C GLN A 89 11.97 4.83 13.27
N GLU A 90 12.42 4.15 12.21
CA GLU A 90 13.82 4.19 11.78
C GLU A 90 14.26 5.59 11.34
N GLU A 91 13.38 6.37 10.71
CA GLU A 91 13.67 7.76 10.33
C GLU A 91 13.77 8.68 11.56
N ARG A 92 12.91 8.49 12.57
CA ARG A 92 12.99 9.20 13.86
C ARG A 92 14.31 8.90 14.57
N GLU A 93 14.70 7.63 14.63
CA GLU A 93 15.97 7.21 15.24
C GLU A 93 17.18 7.80 14.51
N ARG A 94 17.17 7.77 13.17
CA ARG A 94 18.21 8.39 12.35
C ARG A 94 18.30 9.90 12.55
N ALA A 95 17.16 10.59 12.62
CA ALA A 95 17.11 12.04 12.86
C ALA A 95 17.67 12.39 14.25
N LYS A 96 17.29 11.63 15.28
CA LYS A 96 17.79 11.79 16.65
C LYS A 96 19.30 11.57 16.73
N TYR A 97 19.79 10.47 16.16
CA TYR A 97 21.22 10.17 16.14
C TYR A 97 22.03 11.27 15.45
N ALA A 98 21.57 11.74 14.29
CA ALA A 98 22.21 12.83 13.55
C ALA A 98 22.22 14.14 14.35
N TYR A 99 21.13 14.46 15.07
CA TYR A 99 21.06 15.61 15.96
C TYR A 99 22.08 15.52 17.10
N GLU A 100 22.12 14.39 17.82
CA GLU A 100 23.03 14.17 18.94
C GLU A 100 24.49 14.30 18.51
N ALA A 101 24.86 13.67 17.39
CA ALA A 101 26.21 13.74 16.83
C ALA A 101 26.62 15.19 16.50
N ARG A 102 25.75 15.95 15.84
CA ARG A 102 25.99 17.37 15.50
C ARG A 102 26.03 18.25 16.75
N HIS A 103 25.17 18.00 17.72
CA HIS A 103 25.12 18.75 18.97
C HIS A 103 26.42 18.58 19.76
N GLN A 104 26.95 17.35 19.83
CA GLN A 104 28.25 17.06 20.45
C GLN A 104 29.40 17.76 19.70
N ALA A 105 29.40 17.73 18.36
CA ALA A 105 30.43 18.36 17.55
C ALA A 105 30.48 19.89 17.74
N ILE A 106 29.32 20.57 17.77
CA ILE A 106 29.23 22.00 18.11
C ILE A 106 29.78 22.28 19.51
N GLY A 107 29.63 21.33 20.42
CA GLY A 107 30.17 21.40 21.77
C GLY A 107 31.70 21.47 21.85
N ARG A 108 32.45 21.15 20.80
CA ARG A 108 33.93 21.01 20.88
C ARG A 108 34.71 22.22 20.38
N VAL A 109 34.09 23.15 19.66
CA VAL A 109 34.79 24.22 18.93
C VAL A 109 34.09 25.57 19.07
N GLY A 110 34.87 26.62 19.36
CA GLY A 110 34.45 28.02 19.27
C GLY A 110 34.01 28.67 20.59
N LEU A 111 33.79 29.99 20.53
CA LEU A 111 33.31 30.80 21.65
C LEU A 111 31.93 30.33 22.13
N GLN A 112 31.67 30.47 23.44
CA GLN A 112 30.43 30.01 24.08
C GLN A 112 29.17 30.55 23.39
N THR A 113 29.13 31.86 23.09
CA THR A 113 28.00 32.52 22.42
C THR A 113 27.69 31.94 21.03
N VAL A 114 28.73 31.60 20.26
CA VAL A 114 28.58 31.00 18.93
C VAL A 114 28.06 29.56 19.04
N ARG A 115 28.53 28.79 20.03
CA ARG A 115 28.07 27.43 20.29
C ARG A 115 26.59 27.41 20.67
N ASP A 116 26.17 28.32 21.54
CA ASP A 116 24.78 28.40 21.99
C ASP A 116 23.83 28.81 20.86
N TYR A 117 24.24 29.76 20.01
CA TYR A 117 23.49 30.10 18.80
C TYR A 117 23.34 28.89 17.85
N ARG A 118 24.44 28.19 17.55
CA ARG A 118 24.43 27.03 16.67
C ARG A 118 23.59 25.88 17.22
N ARG A 119 23.64 25.63 18.53
CA ARG A 119 22.80 24.62 19.21
C ARG A 119 21.32 24.96 19.12
N LYS A 120 20.96 26.22 19.39
CA LYS A 120 19.56 26.67 19.30
C LYS A 120 19.01 26.47 17.89
N ARG A 121 19.78 26.84 16.86
CA ARG A 121 19.40 26.61 15.46
C ARG A 121 19.26 25.12 15.14
N LEU A 122 20.24 24.30 15.52
CA LEU A 122 20.19 22.85 15.31
C LEU A 122 18.95 22.21 15.96
N ARG A 123 18.55 22.69 17.14
CA ARG A 123 17.32 22.23 17.81
C ARG A 123 16.06 22.59 17.01
N VAL A 124 15.95 23.82 16.51
CA VAL A 124 14.82 24.22 15.66
C VAL A 124 14.73 23.32 14.43
N ASP A 125 15.85 23.04 13.76
CA ASP A 125 15.87 22.16 12.58
C ASP A 125 15.44 20.72 12.93
N HIS A 126 15.90 20.20 14.08
CA HIS A 126 15.51 18.89 14.58
C HIS A 126 14.01 18.83 14.91
N ASP A 127 13.49 19.82 15.64
CA ASP A 127 12.09 19.87 16.05
C ASP A 127 11.17 19.98 14.82
N ALA A 128 11.58 20.74 13.80
CA ALA A 128 10.87 20.79 12.52
C ALA A 128 10.88 19.43 11.79
N ARG A 129 12.00 18.71 11.78
CA ARG A 129 12.06 17.37 11.19
C ARG A 129 11.20 16.37 11.96
N MET A 130 11.19 16.43 13.29
CA MET A 130 10.33 15.55 14.11
C MET A 130 8.84 15.82 13.83
N ALA A 131 8.44 17.09 13.76
CA ALA A 131 7.07 17.45 13.40
C ALA A 131 6.65 16.95 12.01
N GLN A 132 7.56 16.96 11.03
CA GLN A 132 7.31 16.35 9.71
C GLN A 132 7.12 14.83 9.80
N LEU A 133 7.93 14.14 10.60
CA LEU A 133 7.80 12.69 10.80
C LEU A 133 6.51 12.33 11.55
N ASP A 134 6.06 13.17 12.47
CA ASP A 134 4.79 13.02 13.17
C ASP A 134 3.60 13.21 12.23
N ALA A 135 3.67 14.20 11.33
CA ALA A 135 2.64 14.37 10.30
C ALA A 135 2.61 13.19 9.31
N ALA A 136 3.79 12.68 8.92
CA ALA A 136 3.93 11.55 8.01
C ALA A 136 3.48 10.20 8.61
N GLU A 137 3.22 10.13 9.92
CA GLU A 137 2.65 8.93 10.56
C GLU A 137 1.22 8.67 10.09
N ALA A 138 0.46 9.73 9.78
CA ALA A 138 -0.87 9.61 9.20
C ALA A 138 -0.82 9.05 7.78
N TYR A 139 -1.77 8.16 7.45
CA TYR A 139 -1.88 7.55 6.14
C TYR A 139 -3.35 7.40 5.71
N SER A 140 -3.56 7.29 4.41
CA SER A 140 -4.84 6.98 3.78
C SER A 140 -4.76 5.61 3.08
N PRO A 141 -5.65 4.67 3.44
CA PRO A 141 -5.78 3.40 2.73
C PRO A 141 -6.70 3.54 1.52
N ASP A 142 -6.34 2.88 0.41
CA ASP A 142 -7.21 2.76 -0.76
C ASP A 142 -7.25 1.32 -1.27
N LEU A 143 -8.41 0.93 -1.81
CA LEU A 143 -8.63 -0.35 -2.47
C LEU A 143 -9.31 -0.11 -3.82
N ASN A 144 -8.57 -0.31 -4.91
CA ASN A 144 -9.02 0.02 -6.26
C ASN A 144 -9.18 -1.25 -7.10
N ALA A 145 -10.30 -1.38 -7.81
CA ALA A 145 -10.48 -2.44 -8.80
C ALA A 145 -9.73 -2.06 -10.08
N VAL A 146 -8.71 -2.84 -10.44
CA VAL A 146 -7.88 -2.61 -11.63
C VAL A 146 -8.46 -3.33 -12.85
N LEU A 147 -8.90 -4.57 -12.65
CA LEU A 147 -9.43 -5.41 -13.71
C LEU A 147 -10.46 -6.38 -13.16
N MET A 148 -11.49 -6.68 -13.94
CA MET A 148 -12.47 -7.71 -13.63
C MET A 148 -12.75 -8.54 -14.88
N LEU A 149 -12.68 -9.86 -14.77
CA LEU A 149 -12.85 -10.81 -15.86
C LEU A 149 -13.82 -11.93 -15.48
N ARG A 150 -14.80 -12.19 -16.35
CA ARG A 150 -15.61 -13.41 -16.24
C ARG A 150 -14.84 -14.54 -16.90
N VAL A 151 -14.50 -15.56 -16.11
CA VAL A 151 -13.77 -16.74 -16.59
C VAL A 151 -14.77 -17.86 -16.81
N GLY A 152 -14.83 -18.39 -18.03
CA GLY A 152 -15.77 -19.44 -18.43
C GLY A 152 -15.53 -19.84 -19.89
N ALA A 153 -16.16 -20.93 -20.33
CA ALA A 153 -16.07 -21.35 -21.73
C ALA A 153 -16.81 -20.38 -22.66
N PRO A 154 -16.29 -20.08 -23.86
CA PRO A 154 -17.00 -19.27 -24.85
C PRO A 154 -18.35 -19.92 -25.18
N GLY A 155 -19.44 -19.18 -24.99
CA GLY A 155 -20.80 -19.62 -25.30
C GLY A 155 -21.54 -20.39 -24.20
N SER A 156 -20.97 -20.56 -23.01
CA SER A 156 -21.70 -21.14 -21.88
C SER A 156 -22.53 -20.07 -21.16
N VAL A 157 -23.73 -19.80 -21.65
CA VAL A 157 -24.82 -19.39 -20.76
C VAL A 157 -25.26 -20.69 -20.10
N MET A 158 -24.65 -21.03 -18.96
CA MET A 158 -25.08 -22.19 -18.20
C MET A 158 -26.41 -21.85 -17.49
N PRO A 159 -27.38 -22.78 -17.53
CA PRO A 159 -28.78 -22.54 -17.17
C PRO A 159 -29.01 -22.26 -15.68
#